data_AF-A0A1V6CMK7-F1
#
_entry.id   AF-A0A1V6CMK7-F1
#
_cell.length_a   1.000
_cell.length_b   1.000
_cell.length_c   1.000
_cell.angle_alpha   90.00
_cell.angle_beta   90.00
_cell.angle_gamma   90.00
#
_symmetry.space_group_name_H-M   'P 1'
#
loop_
_entity.id
_entity.type
_entity.pdbx_description
1 polymer ?
#
loop_
_entity_poly.entity_id
_entity_poly.type
_entity_poly.pdbx_seq_one_letter_code
_entity_poly.pdbx_strand_id
1 'polypeptide(L)'
;MPNDTQKGMYSCVPPTPGRRMLTFPDGTQVGVMGLNEIMADMYAEGKQVNEGTAEEIVERLSEKNYITPSFRKHYCDVVLNEYRQYTRVRDNNER
;
A
#
# COMPACT_ATOMS: atom_id res chain seq x y z
N MET A 1 1.37 12.66 21.09
CA MET A 1 1.08 11.85 19.88
C MET A 1 1.89 10.57 20.00
N PRO A 2 1.29 9.37 19.90
CA PRO A 2 1.95 8.15 20.34
C PRO A 2 3.07 7.77 19.39
N ASN A 3 4.16 7.32 20.02
CA ASN A 3 5.33 6.68 19.42
C ASN A 3 4.90 5.40 18.70
N ASP A 4 5.26 5.26 17.44
CA ASP A 4 5.47 3.95 16.83
C ASP A 4 6.87 3.94 16.19
N THR A 5 7.81 3.41 16.97
CA THR A 5 9.17 3.11 16.54
C THR A 5 9.15 1.73 15.90
N GLN A 6 9.30 1.64 14.59
CA GLN A 6 9.84 0.43 13.97
C GLN A 6 11.26 0.69 13.47
N LYS A 7 12.15 -0.06 14.13
CA LYS A 7 13.59 -0.08 13.97
C LYS A 7 13.99 -0.56 12.58
N GLY A 8 14.98 0.13 12.02
CA GLY A 8 15.89 -0.43 11.03
C GLY A 8 15.88 0.34 9.72
N MET A 9 16.64 1.44 9.64
CA MET A 9 17.17 1.87 8.35
C MET A 9 18.39 2.76 8.55
N TYR A 10 19.52 2.32 8.01
CA TYR A 10 20.74 3.10 7.95
C TYR A 10 20.58 4.24 6.93
N SER A 11 21.18 5.40 7.25
CA SER A 11 21.51 6.53 6.37
C SER A 11 20.39 7.48 5.90
N CYS A 12 20.39 8.70 6.46
CA CYS A 12 20.20 10.03 5.84
C CYS A 12 19.15 10.31 4.75
N VAL A 13 18.20 9.42 4.43
CA VAL A 13 17.15 9.72 3.44
C VAL A 13 15.91 10.21 4.18
N PRO A 14 15.53 11.51 4.04
CA PRO A 14 14.26 11.97 4.58
C PRO A 14 13.12 11.15 3.94
N PRO A 15 12.07 10.80 4.70
CA PRO A 15 10.93 10.07 4.15
C PRO A 15 10.40 10.86 2.95
N THR A 16 10.57 10.29 1.75
CA THR A 16 10.13 10.94 0.51
C THR A 16 8.60 11.01 0.55
N PRO A 17 8.00 12.21 0.52
CA PRO A 17 6.55 12.33 0.49
C PRO A 17 5.99 11.51 -0.68
N GLY A 18 5.02 10.63 -0.42
CA GLY A 18 4.41 9.78 -1.45
C GLY A 18 5.06 8.40 -1.65
N ARG A 19 6.18 8.09 -0.98
CA ARG A 19 6.77 6.74 -0.96
C ARG A 19 6.22 5.94 0.21
N ARG A 20 5.53 4.83 -0.06
CA ARG A 20 5.08 3.86 0.94
C ARG A 20 5.87 2.56 0.81
N MET A 21 6.30 2.00 1.94
CA MET A 21 7.07 0.77 1.95
C MET A 21 6.12 -0.41 2.16
N LEU A 22 5.94 -1.22 1.12
CA LEU A 22 5.21 -2.48 1.21
C LEU A 22 6.11 -3.55 1.79
N THR A 23 5.67 -4.21 2.86
CA THR A 23 6.38 -5.34 3.45
C THR A 23 5.68 -6.63 3.05
N PHE A 24 6.40 -7.46 2.32
CA PHE A 24 5.94 -8.78 1.89
C PHE A 24 6.14 -9.81 3.02
N PRO A 25 5.36 -10.90 3.04
CA PRO A 25 5.48 -11.94 4.08
C PRO A 25 6.87 -12.60 4.11
N ASP A 26 7.58 -12.65 2.98
CA ASP A 26 8.98 -13.11 2.89
C ASP A 26 10.00 -12.13 3.51
N GLY A 27 9.55 -11.07 4.17
CA GLY A 27 10.40 -10.02 4.78
C GLY A 27 10.99 -9.03 3.76
N THR A 28 10.68 -9.20 2.47
CA THR A 28 11.08 -8.26 1.43
C THR A 28 10.32 -6.95 1.60
N GLN A 29 11.03 -5.82 1.54
CA GLN A 29 10.42 -4.50 1.59
C GLN A 29 10.60 -3.78 0.26
N VAL A 30 9.50 -3.35 -0.35
CA VAL A 30 9.53 -2.60 -1.60
C VAL A 30 8.91 -1.23 -1.41
N GLY A 31 9.68 -0.19 -1.68
CA GLY A 31 9.18 1.18 -1.67
C GLY A 31 8.43 1.48 -2.96
N VAL A 32 7.11 1.60 -2.88
CA VAL A 32 6.22 2.00 -3.98
C VAL A 32 5.84 3.47 -3.87
N MET A 33 5.71 4.12 -5.02
CA MET A 33 5.23 5.50 -5.12
C MET A 33 3.74 5.55 -5.43
N GLY A 34 3.01 6.41 -4.73
CA GLY A 34 1.59 6.73 -5.03
C GLY A 34 0.56 5.74 -4.46
N LEU A 35 0.97 4.76 -3.66
CA LEU A 35 0.04 3.77 -3.08
C LEU A 35 -1.07 4.40 -2.22
N ASN A 36 -0.71 5.39 -1.39
CA ASN A 36 -1.68 6.09 -0.54
C ASN A 36 -2.74 6.82 -1.37
N GLU A 37 -2.33 7.50 -2.43
CA GLU A 37 -3.24 8.24 -3.29
C GLU A 37 -4.20 7.28 -3.99
N ILE A 38 -3.68 6.16 -4.51
CA ILE A 38 -4.52 5.13 -5.15
C ILE A 38 -5.51 4.52 -4.15
N MET A 39 -5.07 4.17 -2.93
CA MET A 39 -5.98 3.65 -1.89
C MET A 39 -7.02 4.69 -1.46
N ALA A 40 -6.65 5.97 -1.37
CA ALA A 40 -7.58 7.04 -1.06
C ALA A 40 -8.63 7.23 -2.17
N ASP A 41 -8.22 7.15 -3.43
CA ASP A 41 -9.09 7.22 -4.60
C ASP A 41 -10.08 6.04 -4.62
N MET A 42 -9.60 4.80 -4.46
CA MET A 42 -10.45 3.61 -4.37
C MET A 42 -11.47 3.69 -3.23
N TYR A 43 -11.05 4.22 -2.07
CA TYR A 43 -11.94 4.42 -0.93
C TYR A 43 -12.98 5.51 -1.20
N ALA A 44 -12.59 6.62 -1.84
CA ALA A 44 -13.50 7.68 -2.24
C ALA A 44 -14.53 7.21 -3.28
N GLU A 45 -14.13 6.30 -4.17
CA GLU A 45 -15.03 5.62 -5.11
C GLU A 45 -15.94 4.57 -4.43
N GLY A 46 -15.74 4.27 -3.14
CA GLY A 46 -16.52 3.27 -2.41
C GLY A 46 -16.21 1.83 -2.85
N LYS A 47 -15.02 1.57 -3.41
CA LYS A 47 -14.63 0.25 -3.89
C LYS A 47 -14.49 -0.72 -2.73
N GLN A 48 -15.14 -1.88 -2.85
CA GLN A 48 -15.07 -2.94 -1.84
C GLN A 48 -13.71 -3.62 -1.85
N VAL A 49 -13.31 -4.14 -0.69
CA VAL A 49 -12.07 -4.90 -0.53
C VAL A 49 -12.23 -6.28 -1.18
N ASN A 50 -11.92 -6.37 -2.48
CA ASN A 50 -12.01 -7.59 -3.28
C ASN A 50 -10.78 -7.74 -4.20
N GLU A 51 -10.60 -8.94 -4.77
CA GLU A 51 -9.46 -9.23 -5.65
C GLU A 51 -9.41 -8.29 -6.86
N GLY A 52 -10.55 -7.97 -7.47
CA GLY A 52 -10.60 -7.04 -8.61
C GLY A 52 -10.10 -5.63 -8.27
N THR A 53 -10.40 -5.13 -7.06
CA THR A 53 -9.88 -3.85 -6.57
C THR A 53 -8.38 -3.93 -6.32
N ALA A 54 -7.89 -5.05 -5.79
CA ALA A 54 -6.45 -5.25 -5.63
C ALA A 54 -5.73 -5.26 -6.99
N GLU A 55 -6.28 -5.95 -7.99
CA GLU A 55 -5.74 -5.96 -9.35
C GLU A 55 -5.72 -4.56 -9.97
N GLU A 56 -6.78 -3.77 -9.78
CA GLU A 56 -6.87 -2.38 -10.27
C GLU A 56 -5.84 -1.47 -9.57
N ILE A 57 -5.65 -1.61 -8.24
CA ILE A 57 -4.61 -0.88 -7.51
C ILE A 57 -3.22 -1.26 -8.03
N VAL A 58 -2.97 -2.56 -8.27
CA VAL A 58 -1.69 -3.04 -8.78
C VAL A 58 -1.46 -2.59 -10.22
N GLU A 59 -2.50 -2.52 -11.04
CA GLU A 59 -2.42 -1.96 -12.40
C GLU A 59 -2.02 -0.48 -12.37
N ARG A 60 -2.72 0.34 -11.59
CA ARG A 60 -2.38 1.76 -11.39
C ARG A 60 -0.99 1.95 -10.76
N LEU A 61 -0.57 1.05 -9.87
CA LEU A 61 0.79 1.03 -9.32
C LEU A 61 1.83 0.71 -10.40
N SER A 62 1.53 -0.21 -11.30
CA SER A 62 2.43 -0.66 -12.38
C SER A 62 2.68 0.43 -13.42
N GLU A 63 1.82 1.43 -13.54
CA GLU A 63 2.05 2.60 -14.39
C GLU A 63 3.15 3.52 -13.83
N LYS A 64 3.30 3.55 -12.49
CA LYS A 64 4.26 4.42 -11.78
C LYS A 64 5.48 3.66 -11.24
N ASN A 65 5.39 2.35 -11.09
CA ASN A 65 6.41 1.49 -10.47
C ASN A 65 6.63 0.26 -11.34
N TYR A 66 7.87 -0.23 -11.40
CA TYR A 66 8.15 -1.47 -12.11
C TYR A 66 7.70 -2.68 -11.29
N ILE A 67 6.66 -3.38 -11.76
CA ILE A 67 6.16 -4.62 -11.15
C ILE A 67 6.39 -5.76 -12.13
N THR A 68 7.19 -6.74 -11.72
CA THR A 68 7.41 -7.95 -12.52
C THR A 68 6.11 -8.78 -12.57
N PRO A 69 5.70 -9.31 -13.73
CA PRO A 69 4.48 -10.11 -13.85
C PRO A 69 4.42 -11.31 -12.89
N SER A 70 5.58 -11.93 -12.60
CA SER A 70 5.71 -13.02 -11.62
C SER A 70 5.37 -12.59 -10.19
N PHE A 71 5.60 -11.33 -9.84
CA PHE A 71 5.31 -10.77 -8.51
C PHE A 71 3.94 -10.09 -8.44
N ARG A 72 3.24 -9.87 -9.57
CA ARG A 72 1.93 -9.20 -9.60
C ARG A 72 0.93 -9.81 -8.62
N LYS A 73 0.89 -11.15 -8.53
CA LYS A 73 0.02 -11.87 -7.60
C LYS A 73 0.34 -11.57 -6.12
N HIS A 74 1.63 -11.50 -5.77
CA HIS A 74 2.06 -11.13 -4.41
C HIS A 74 1.71 -9.68 -4.09
N TYR A 75 1.85 -8.78 -5.06
CA TYR A 75 1.40 -7.40 -4.90
C TYR A 75 -0.10 -7.32 -4.65
N CYS A 76 -0.93 -8.07 -5.38
CA CYS A 76 -2.38 -8.07 -5.15
C CYS A 76 -2.71 -8.51 -3.72
N ASP A 77 -2.09 -9.58 -3.21
CA ASP A 77 -2.35 -10.08 -1.87
C ASP A 77 -1.98 -9.06 -0.77
N VAL A 78 -0.77 -8.48 -0.88
CA VAL A 78 -0.28 -7.47 0.07
C VAL A 78 -1.13 -6.20 0.01
N VAL A 79 -1.44 -5.71 -1.19
CA VAL A 79 -2.25 -4.51 -1.40
C VAL A 79 -3.68 -4.71 -0.89
N LEU A 80 -4.27 -5.89 -1.11
CA LEU A 80 -5.60 -6.21 -0.61
C LEU A 80 -5.65 -6.14 0.91
N ASN A 81 -4.64 -6.70 1.58
CA ASN A 81 -4.55 -6.64 3.03
C ASN A 81 -4.34 -5.19 3.52
N GLU A 82 -3.46 -4.42 2.89
CA GLU A 82 -3.24 -3.01 3.22
C GLU A 82 -4.52 -2.17 3.02
N TYR A 83 -5.24 -2.36 1.91
CA TYR A 83 -6.48 -1.65 1.64
C TYR A 83 -7.58 -2.04 2.63
N ARG A 84 -7.63 -3.31 3.06
CA ARG A 84 -8.52 -3.76 4.14
C ARG A 84 -8.23 -3.05 5.46
N GLN A 85 -6.96 -2.85 5.80
CA GLN A 85 -6.59 -2.11 7.00
C GLN A 85 -6.94 -0.64 6.85
N TYR A 86 -6.69 -0.06 5.67
CA TYR A 86 -7.01 1.33 5.37
C TYR A 86 -8.51 1.63 5.54
N THR A 87 -9.38 0.80 4.96
CA THR A 87 -10.85 0.96 5.08
C THR A 87 -11.31 0.79 6.53
N ARG A 88 -10.76 -0.17 7.27
CA ARG A 88 -11.05 -0.35 8.71
C ARG A 88 -10.67 0.85 9.55
N VAL A 89 -9.48 1.42 9.33
CA VAL A 89 -9.02 2.59 10.11
C VAL A 89 -9.91 3.80 9.83
N ARG A 90 -10.34 3.99 8.57
CA ARG A 90 -11.23 5.10 8.22
C ARG A 90 -12.66 4.92 8.74
N ASP A 91 -13.23 3.73 8.63
CA ASP A 91 -14.55 3.41 9.18
C ASP A 91 -14.61 3.64 10.71
N ASN A 92 -13.52 3.31 11.42
CA ASN A 92 -13.42 3.58 12.87
C ASN A 92 -13.18 5.07 13.21
N ASN A 93 -12.71 5.89 12.27
CA ASN A 93 -12.41 7.30 12.50
C ASN A 93 -13.54 8.24 12.04
N GLU A 94 -14.50 7.73 11.26
CA GLU A 94 -15.72 8.44 10.84
C GLU A 94 -16.91 8.21 11.81
N ARG A 95 -16.63 7.70 13.03
CA ARG A 95 -17.65 7.31 14.03
C ARG A 95 -17.59 8.12 15.32
#